data_AF-A0A2V7UK17-F1
#
_entry.id   AF-A0A2V7UK17-F1
#
_cell.length_a   1.000
_cell.length_b   1.000
_cell.length_c   1.000
_cell.angle_alpha   90.00
_cell.angle_beta   90.00
_cell.angle_gamma   90.00
#
_symmetry.space_group_name_H-M   'P 1'
#
loop_
_entity.id
_entity.type
_entity.pdbx_description
1 polymer ?
#
loop_
_entity_poly.entity_id
_entity_poly.type
_entity_poly.pdbx_seq_one_letter_code
_entity_poly.pdbx_strand_id
1 'polypeptide(L)'
;MAAGSKLHGKFKLAHASESVKDEPLRFAVDCMLGRLARWLRILGHDASYFRRIHDADLVELAVRERRILLTRDTRLVQRRAARGALLIRSHLLEDQLREMFLWNREALLAPGLCRRCLECNAATVPVERSAVRARVPTYVFKTQAQFLECPSCHRIYWRAMAN
;
A
#
# COMPACT_ATOMS: atom_id res chain seq x y z
N MET A 1 29.31 19.97 -43.32
CA MET A 1 28.08 20.39 -44.02
C MET A 1 27.11 19.22 -43.93
N ALA A 2 26.19 19.23 -42.96
CA ALA A 2 24.73 19.46 -43.14
C ALA A 2 24.08 18.33 -43.97
N ALA A 3 22.96 17.70 -43.63
CA ALA A 3 21.96 17.77 -42.55
C ALA A 3 21.24 16.39 -42.59
N GLY A 4 20.79 15.80 -41.48
CA GLY A 4 19.45 16.06 -40.95
C GLY A 4 18.37 15.22 -41.65
N SER A 5 17.95 14.13 -41.02
CA SER A 5 16.64 13.51 -41.30
C SER A 5 16.02 13.05 -39.98
N LYS A 6 15.14 13.90 -39.46
CA LYS A 6 14.32 13.69 -38.27
C LYS A 6 13.24 12.65 -38.57
N LEU A 7 13.30 11.49 -37.94
CA LEU A 7 12.16 10.56 -37.84
C LEU A 7 11.29 11.00 -36.66
N HIS A 8 10.27 11.80 -36.95
CA HIS A 8 9.18 12.09 -36.00
C HIS A 8 8.20 10.92 -35.98
N GLY A 9 8.48 9.92 -35.15
CA GLY A 9 7.49 8.90 -34.77
C GLY A 9 6.47 9.51 -33.82
N LYS A 10 5.32 9.94 -34.36
CA LYS A 10 4.14 10.33 -33.57
C LYS A 10 3.57 9.09 -32.89
N PHE A 11 4.00 8.81 -31.66
CA PHE A 11 3.29 7.88 -30.78
C PHE A 11 1.98 8.53 -30.35
N LYS A 12 0.88 8.14 -31.00
CA LYS A 12 -0.47 8.43 -30.53
C LYS A 12 -0.69 7.65 -29.24
N LEU A 13 -0.61 8.33 -28.11
CA LEU A 13 -1.16 7.84 -26.85
C LEU A 13 -2.68 7.77 -27.01
N ALA A 14 -3.22 6.56 -27.06
CA ALA A 14 -4.65 6.33 -26.93
C ALA A 14 -5.04 6.70 -25.50
N HIS A 15 -5.78 7.81 -25.36
CA HIS A 15 -6.48 8.16 -24.14
C HIS A 15 -7.60 7.13 -23.93
N ALA A 16 -7.38 6.16 -23.05
CA ALA A 16 -8.45 5.41 -22.41
C ALA A 16 -8.65 6.00 -21.01
N SER A 17 -9.64 6.90 -20.91
CA SER A 17 -10.16 7.40 -19.65
C SER A 17 -11.04 6.33 -19.02
N GLU A 18 -10.45 5.46 -18.20
CA GLU A 18 -11.19 4.74 -17.17
C GLU A 18 -10.85 5.36 -15.83
N SER A 19 -11.87 5.80 -15.12
CA SER A 19 -11.77 6.40 -13.80
C SER A 19 -11.11 5.38 -12.88
N VAL A 20 -9.85 5.61 -12.49
CA VAL A 20 -9.19 4.82 -11.46
C VAL A 20 -10.07 4.94 -10.21
N LYS A 21 -10.80 3.88 -9.88
CA LYS A 21 -11.56 3.84 -8.63
C LYS A 21 -10.53 3.99 -7.51
N ASP A 22 -10.74 4.91 -6.58
CA ASP A 22 -9.93 5.12 -5.37
C ASP A 22 -10.01 3.92 -4.37
N GLU A 23 -10.24 2.71 -4.89
CA GLU A 23 -10.45 1.51 -4.09
C GLU A 23 -9.11 0.94 -3.61
N PRO A 24 -8.95 0.74 -2.29
CA PRO A 24 -7.73 0.16 -1.75
C PRO A 24 -7.58 -1.30 -2.18
N LEU A 25 -6.45 -1.59 -2.84
CA LEU A 25 -5.98 -2.96 -3.02
C LEU A 25 -5.85 -3.69 -1.67
N ARG A 26 -6.03 -5.01 -1.73
CA ARG A 26 -5.92 -5.91 -0.58
C ARG A 26 -4.75 -6.86 -0.78
N PHE A 27 -3.85 -6.90 0.19
CA PHE A 27 -2.65 -7.71 0.17
C PHE A 27 -2.66 -8.74 1.30
N ALA A 28 -2.14 -9.93 1.00
CA ALA A 28 -1.69 -10.92 1.98
C ALA A 28 -0.17 -10.90 1.93
N VAL A 29 0.48 -10.46 3.01
CA VAL A 29 1.91 -10.14 3.00
C VAL A 29 2.66 -11.12 3.89
N ASP A 30 3.65 -11.77 3.29
CA ASP A 30 4.61 -12.66 3.94
C ASP A 30 5.35 -11.99 5.12
N CYS A 31 5.73 -12.79 6.10
CA CYS A 31 6.53 -12.41 7.26
C CYS A 31 7.84 -11.68 6.88
N MET A 32 8.43 -11.98 5.72
CA MET A 32 9.64 -11.32 5.21
C MET A 32 9.43 -9.87 4.76
N LEU A 33 8.18 -9.43 4.62
CA LEU A 33 7.79 -8.15 4.02
C LEU A 33 7.08 -7.23 5.03
N GLY A 34 7.31 -7.40 6.33
CA GLY A 34 6.60 -6.63 7.37
C GLY A 34 6.76 -5.11 7.26
N ARG A 35 7.96 -4.62 6.86
CA ARG A 35 8.16 -3.18 6.60
C ARG A 35 7.33 -2.73 5.40
N LEU A 36 7.31 -3.51 4.32
CA LEU A 36 6.49 -3.22 3.14
C LEU A 36 5.00 -3.22 3.49
N ALA A 37 4.51 -4.18 4.28
CA ALA A 37 3.13 -4.22 4.76
C ALA A 37 2.74 -2.93 5.48
N ARG A 38 3.61 -2.41 6.35
CA ARG A 38 3.37 -1.13 7.04
C ARG A 38 3.29 0.03 6.05
N TRP A 39 4.15 0.07 5.04
CA TRP A 39 4.10 1.11 4.00
C TRP A 39 2.86 1.04 3.12
N LEU A 40 2.41 -0.16 2.76
CA LEU A 40 1.15 -0.35 2.04
C LEU A 40 -0.04 0.20 2.86
N ARG A 41 -0.05 -0.01 4.18
CA ARG A 41 -1.06 0.58 5.08
C ARG A 41 -0.96 2.11 5.16
N ILE A 42 0.26 2.68 5.13
CA ILE A 42 0.46 4.13 5.04
C ILE A 42 -0.18 4.68 3.76
N LEU A 43 -0.01 3.98 2.64
CA LEU A 43 -0.62 4.29 1.34
C LEU A 43 -2.13 3.99 1.26
N GLY A 44 -2.73 3.54 2.36
CA GLY A 44 -4.18 3.32 2.48
C GLY A 44 -4.66 1.94 2.06
N HIS A 45 -3.77 1.02 1.71
CA HIS A 45 -4.12 -0.34 1.31
C HIS A 45 -4.35 -1.28 2.49
N ASP A 46 -5.30 -2.20 2.34
CA ASP A 46 -5.53 -3.29 3.27
C ASP A 46 -4.38 -4.31 3.13
N ALA A 47 -3.42 -4.33 4.05
CA ALA A 47 -2.30 -5.27 4.00
C ALA A 47 -2.31 -6.18 5.23
N SER A 48 -2.90 -7.36 5.08
CA SER A 48 -2.87 -8.40 6.12
C SER A 48 -1.46 -8.95 6.23
N TYR A 49 -0.91 -8.87 7.43
CA TYR A 49 0.44 -9.30 7.75
C TYR A 49 0.43 -9.96 9.12
N PHE A 50 1.10 -11.10 9.22
CA PHE A 50 1.26 -11.87 10.44
C PHE A 50 2.74 -12.15 10.64
N ARG A 51 3.25 -11.89 11.85
CA ARG A 51 4.67 -12.13 12.18
C ARG A 51 5.02 -13.63 12.08
N ARG A 52 4.04 -14.49 12.31
CA ARG A 52 4.13 -15.95 12.15
C ARG A 52 2.84 -16.41 11.47
N ILE A 53 2.99 -16.99 10.28
CA ILE A 53 1.92 -17.62 9.51
C ILE A 53 2.59 -18.67 8.63
N HIS A 54 1.97 -19.83 8.45
CA HIS A 54 2.50 -20.82 7.53
C HIS A 54 2.15 -20.43 6.09
N ASP A 55 3.01 -20.81 5.15
CA ASP A 55 2.80 -20.53 3.72
C ASP A 55 1.42 -20.97 3.21
N ALA A 56 0.95 -22.13 3.67
CA ALA A 56 -0.35 -22.67 3.27
C ALA A 56 -1.49 -21.76 3.75
N ASP A 57 -1.46 -21.32 5.01
CA ASP A 57 -2.46 -20.41 5.58
C ASP A 57 -2.42 -19.04 4.91
N LEU A 58 -1.23 -18.55 4.55
CA LEU A 58 -1.07 -17.27 3.86
C LEU A 58 -1.66 -17.33 2.44
N VAL A 59 -1.43 -18.43 1.72
CA VAL A 59 -2.01 -18.67 0.40
C VAL A 59 -3.52 -18.84 0.50
N GLU A 60 -4.02 -19.61 1.47
CA GLU A 60 -5.46 -19.77 1.70
C GLU A 60 -6.13 -18.43 2.00
N LEU A 61 -5.54 -17.62 2.87
CA LEU A 61 -5.99 -16.26 3.15
C LEU A 61 -6.07 -15.42 1.87
N ALA A 62 -5.03 -15.48 1.03
CA ALA A 62 -4.99 -14.75 -0.22
C ALA A 62 -6.12 -15.16 -1.17
N VAL A 63 -6.35 -16.46 -1.33
CA VAL A 63 -7.41 -17.00 -2.19
C VAL A 63 -8.79 -16.67 -1.63
N ARG A 64 -9.05 -17.02 -0.36
CA ARG A 64 -10.34 -16.85 0.31
C ARG A 64 -10.80 -15.40 0.30
N GLU A 65 -9.88 -14.47 0.55
CA GLU A 65 -10.19 -13.04 0.65
C GLU A 65 -9.89 -12.26 -0.63
N ARG A 66 -9.50 -12.94 -1.72
CA ARG A 66 -9.11 -12.34 -3.00
C ARG A 66 -8.05 -11.24 -2.84
N ARG A 67 -7.01 -11.54 -2.06
CA ARG A 67 -5.87 -10.66 -1.82
C ARG A 67 -4.74 -10.98 -2.77
N ILE A 68 -3.98 -9.96 -3.13
CA ILE A 68 -2.71 -10.11 -3.83
C ILE A 68 -1.69 -10.64 -2.82
N LEU A 69 -1.17 -11.84 -3.08
CA LEU A 69 -0.12 -12.43 -2.26
C LEU A 69 1.23 -11.77 -2.57
N LEU A 70 1.86 -11.16 -1.57
CA LEU A 70 3.23 -10.64 -1.66
C LEU A 70 4.17 -11.55 -0.89
N THR A 71 5.23 -12.02 -1.54
CA THR A 71 6.26 -12.86 -0.91
C THR A 71 7.63 -12.60 -1.52
N ARG A 72 8.68 -12.93 -0.76
CA ARG A 72 10.05 -13.03 -1.30
C ARG A 72 10.49 -14.48 -1.50
N ASP A 73 9.66 -15.45 -1.11
CA ASP A 73 9.98 -16.87 -1.21
C ASP A 73 9.73 -17.36 -2.64
N THR A 74 10.82 -17.68 -3.34
CA THR A 74 10.78 -18.22 -4.70
C THR A 74 10.15 -19.61 -4.76
N ARG A 75 10.23 -20.40 -3.68
CA ARG A 75 9.59 -21.72 -3.59
C ARG A 75 8.09 -21.59 -3.40
N LEU A 76 7.63 -20.57 -2.66
CA LEU A 76 6.19 -20.33 -2.47
C LEU A 76 5.50 -20.02 -3.81
N VAL A 77 6.07 -19.12 -4.62
CA VAL A 77 5.49 -18.74 -5.91
C VAL A 77 5.50 -19.86 -6.96
N GLN A 78 6.34 -20.88 -6.79
CA GLN A 78 6.34 -22.07 -7.64
C GLN A 78 5.14 -23.01 -7.36
N ARG A 79 4.48 -22.87 -6.20
CA ARG A 79 3.31 -23.68 -5.86
C ARG A 79 2.12 -23.24 -6.71
N ARG A 80 1.40 -24.21 -7.29
CA ARG A 80 0.18 -23.94 -8.07
C ARG A 80 -0.86 -23.11 -7.31
N ALA A 81 -0.96 -23.31 -5.99
CA ALA A 81 -1.90 -22.58 -5.13
C ALA A 81 -1.55 -21.09 -4.97
N ALA A 82 -0.28 -20.70 -5.16
CA ALA A 82 0.18 -19.32 -5.11
C ALA A 82 0.21 -18.64 -6.50
N ARG A 83 -0.49 -19.20 -7.49
CA ARG A 83 -0.53 -18.64 -8.85
C ARG A 83 -1.09 -17.22 -8.80
N GLY A 84 -0.33 -16.26 -9.32
CA GLY A 84 -0.67 -14.83 -9.27
C GLY A 84 -0.08 -14.07 -8.09
N ALA A 85 0.72 -14.72 -7.23
CA ALA A 85 1.54 -14.03 -6.24
C ALA A 85 2.55 -13.09 -6.92
N LEU A 86 2.80 -11.94 -6.28
CA LEU A 86 3.87 -11.04 -6.66
C LEU A 86 5.12 -11.37 -5.86
N LEU A 87 6.15 -11.82 -6.58
CA LEU A 87 7.47 -12.04 -6.04
C LEU A 87 8.19 -10.70 -5.91
N ILE A 88 8.48 -10.31 -4.67
CA ILE A 88 9.37 -9.20 -4.36
C ILE A 88 10.80 -9.72 -4.29
N ARG A 89 11.71 -9.12 -5.05
CA ARG A 89 13.08 -9.60 -5.21
C ARG A 89 14.01 -9.00 -4.16
N SER A 90 13.91 -7.71 -3.92
CA SER A 90 14.83 -7.00 -3.03
C SER A 90 14.57 -7.26 -1.55
N HIS A 91 15.63 -7.18 -0.76
CA HIS A 91 15.59 -7.15 0.70
C HIS A 91 15.53 -5.72 1.26
N LEU A 92 15.84 -4.72 0.43
CA LEU A 92 15.84 -3.31 0.80
C LEU A 92 14.46 -2.73 0.58
N LEU A 93 13.87 -2.13 1.62
CA LEU A 93 12.52 -1.58 1.57
C LEU A 93 12.32 -0.59 0.41
N GLU A 94 13.30 0.27 0.13
CA GLU A 94 13.19 1.25 -0.95
C GLU A 94 13.01 0.57 -2.31
N ASP A 95 13.77 -0.49 -2.57
CA ASP A 95 13.64 -1.27 -3.79
C ASP A 95 12.34 -2.07 -3.82
N GLN A 96 11.90 -2.61 -2.67
CA GLN A 96 10.59 -3.27 -2.58
C GLN A 96 9.46 -2.31 -2.96
N LEU A 97 9.54 -1.05 -2.52
CA LEU A 97 8.60 -0.01 -2.93
C LEU A 97 8.73 0.29 -4.42
N ARG A 98 9.96 0.43 -4.95
CA ARG A 98 10.19 0.61 -6.40
C ARG A 98 9.58 -0.53 -7.22
N GLU A 99 9.72 -1.78 -6.76
CA GLU A 99 9.10 -2.95 -7.40
C GLU A 99 7.57 -2.84 -7.40
N MET A 100 6.95 -2.42 -6.29
CA MET A 100 5.49 -2.17 -6.24
C MET A 100 5.05 -1.04 -7.18
N PHE A 101 5.85 0.03 -7.27
CA PHE A 101 5.59 1.14 -8.19
C PHE A 101 5.68 0.71 -9.65
N LEU A 102 6.67 -0.09 -10.01
CA LEU A 102 6.83 -0.65 -11.35
C LEU A 102 5.71 -1.63 -11.68
N TRP A 103 5.22 -2.37 -10.69
CA TRP A 103 4.11 -3.29 -10.86
C TRP A 103 2.80 -2.56 -11.20
N ASN A 104 2.39 -1.56 -10.40
CA ASN A 104 1.21 -0.74 -10.69
C ASN A 104 1.20 0.57 -9.90
N ARG A 105 1.86 1.62 -10.43
CA ARG A 105 1.95 2.94 -9.79
C ARG A 105 0.59 3.58 -9.52
N GLU A 106 -0.33 3.53 -10.49
CA GLU A 106 -1.61 4.23 -10.39
C GLU A 106 -2.46 3.62 -9.28
N ALA A 107 -2.63 2.29 -9.27
CA ALA A 107 -3.37 1.61 -8.23
C ALA A 107 -2.72 1.74 -6.85
N LEU A 108 -1.38 1.77 -6.78
CA LEU A 108 -0.62 1.90 -5.53
C LEU A 108 -0.80 3.28 -4.87
N LEU A 109 -1.10 4.33 -5.64
CA LEU A 109 -1.26 5.70 -5.13
C LEU A 109 -2.72 6.13 -4.98
N ALA A 110 -3.67 5.40 -5.58
CA ALA A 110 -5.08 5.77 -5.63
C ALA A 110 -5.76 5.96 -4.25
N PRO A 111 -5.55 5.11 -3.22
CA PRO A 111 -6.36 5.21 -2.00
C PRO A 111 -6.03 6.45 -1.17
N GLY A 112 -4.80 6.96 -1.24
CA GLY A 112 -4.34 8.05 -0.39
C GLY A 112 -4.00 7.63 1.05
N LEU A 113 -3.48 8.57 1.83
CA LEU A 113 -2.74 8.24 3.06
C LEU A 113 -3.61 7.92 4.27
N CYS A 114 -3.09 7.07 5.14
CA CYS A 114 -3.58 6.81 6.49
C CYS A 114 -5.02 6.26 6.60
N ARG A 115 -5.58 5.67 5.52
CA ARG A 115 -6.91 5.01 5.53
C ARG A 115 -6.96 3.69 6.30
N ARG A 116 -5.80 3.18 6.73
CA ARG A 116 -5.64 1.92 7.44
C ARG A 116 -4.79 2.11 8.68
N CYS A 117 -5.15 1.44 9.75
CA CYS A 117 -4.35 1.39 10.95
C CYS A 117 -3.04 0.66 10.66
N LEU A 118 -1.91 1.29 10.98
CA LEU A 118 -0.59 0.70 10.74
C LEU A 118 -0.34 -0.57 11.57
N GLU A 119 -1.14 -0.82 12.60
CA GLU A 119 -0.95 -1.91 13.55
C GLU A 119 -1.91 -3.05 13.28
N CYS A 120 -3.22 -2.79 13.39
CA CYS A 120 -4.26 -3.80 13.27
C CYS A 120 -4.91 -3.84 11.89
N ASN A 121 -4.50 -2.97 10.94
CA ASN A 121 -5.01 -2.94 9.56
C ASN A 121 -6.50 -2.55 9.41
N ALA A 122 -7.21 -2.27 10.51
CA ALA A 122 -8.58 -1.78 10.46
C ALA A 122 -8.67 -0.46 9.68
N ALA A 123 -9.80 -0.26 8.97
CA ALA A 123 -10.08 1.02 8.34
C ALA A 123 -10.14 2.12 9.40
N THR A 124 -9.46 3.24 9.15
CA THR A 124 -9.54 4.41 10.02
C THR A 124 -10.76 5.24 9.68
N VAL A 125 -11.29 5.94 10.67
CA VAL A 125 -12.46 6.81 10.54
C VAL A 125 -12.10 8.24 10.94
N PRO A 126 -12.70 9.27 10.34
CA PRO A 126 -12.56 10.64 10.81
C PRO A 126 -12.92 10.75 12.29
N VAL A 127 -12.18 11.57 13.03
CA VAL A 127 -12.48 11.89 14.43
C VAL A 127 -12.44 13.39 14.64
N GLU A 128 -13.36 13.88 15.45
CA GLU A 128 -13.43 15.30 15.81
C GLU A 128 -12.13 15.77 16.45
N ARG A 129 -11.67 16.95 16.03
CA ARG A 129 -10.41 17.52 16.53
C ARG A 129 -10.45 17.69 18.04
N SER A 130 -11.57 18.17 18.59
CA SER A 130 -11.75 18.34 20.04
C SER A 130 -11.54 17.03 20.83
N ALA A 131 -11.96 15.89 20.27
CA ALA A 131 -11.86 14.58 20.91
C ALA A 131 -10.42 14.05 21.01
N VAL A 132 -9.49 14.56 20.19
CA VAL A 132 -8.07 14.11 20.20
C VAL A 132 -7.13 15.00 21.01
N ARG A 133 -7.61 16.14 21.55
CA ARG A 133 -6.75 17.17 22.19
C ARG A 133 -5.83 16.63 23.29
N ALA A 134 -6.31 15.70 24.11
CA ALA A 134 -5.55 15.09 25.20
C ALA A 134 -4.81 13.79 24.79
N ARG A 135 -4.95 13.36 23.53
CA ARG A 135 -4.46 12.07 23.01
C ARG A 135 -3.33 12.23 22.00
N VAL A 136 -3.00 13.45 21.59
CA VAL A 136 -1.91 13.77 20.67
C VAL A 136 -1.00 14.85 21.25
N PRO A 137 0.28 14.93 20.84
CA PRO A 137 1.17 16.01 21.27
C PRO A 137 0.61 17.40 20.92
N THR A 138 0.82 18.38 21.79
CA THR A 138 0.31 19.76 21.63
C THR A 138 0.67 20.38 20.27
N TYR A 139 1.89 20.15 19.78
CA TYR A 139 2.33 20.63 18.47
C TYR A 139 1.48 20.06 17.32
N VAL A 140 1.21 18.74 17.35
CA VAL A 140 0.34 18.08 16.37
C VAL A 140 -1.07 18.65 16.46
N PHE A 141 -1.61 18.76 17.67
CA PHE A 141 -2.94 19.34 17.87
C PHE A 141 -3.04 20.76 17.33
N LYS A 142 -1.99 21.58 17.42
CA LYS A 142 -1.98 22.96 16.91
C LYS A 142 -1.85 23.02 15.38
N THR A 143 -1.02 22.18 14.79
CA THR A 143 -0.65 22.24 13.37
C THR A 143 -1.57 21.44 12.43
N GLN A 144 -2.28 20.43 12.94
CA GLN A 144 -3.08 19.54 12.11
C GLN A 144 -4.56 19.87 12.20
N ALA A 145 -5.22 19.94 11.04
CA ALA A 145 -6.66 20.23 10.94
C ALA A 145 -7.54 18.98 11.05
N GLN A 146 -7.06 17.86 10.50
CA GLN A 146 -7.84 16.63 10.35
C GLN A 146 -7.15 15.48 11.07
N PHE A 147 -7.97 14.66 11.71
CA PHE A 147 -7.53 13.48 12.44
C PHE A 147 -8.36 12.28 12.03
N LEU A 148 -7.71 11.12 12.08
CA LEU A 148 -8.31 9.82 11.84
C LEU A 148 -8.06 8.96 13.08
N GLU A 149 -9.03 8.15 13.47
CA GLU A 149 -8.92 7.19 14.56
C GLU A 149 -9.12 5.77 14.03
N CYS A 150 -8.33 4.83 14.56
CA CYS A 150 -8.65 3.42 14.41
C CYS A 150 -9.75 3.01 15.42
N PRO A 151 -10.91 2.50 14.98
CA PRO A 151 -11.97 2.10 15.90
C PRO A 151 -11.65 0.83 16.71
N SER A 152 -10.62 0.07 16.30
CA SER A 152 -10.23 -1.17 16.97
C SER A 152 -9.17 -0.97 18.05
N CYS A 153 -8.16 -0.12 17.81
CA CYS A 153 -7.04 0.06 18.74
C CYS A 153 -6.84 1.52 19.18
N HIS A 154 -7.75 2.42 18.83
CA HIS A 154 -7.80 3.82 19.29
C HIS A 154 -6.56 4.66 18.99
N ARG A 155 -5.74 4.25 18.00
CA ARG A 155 -4.61 5.04 17.54
C ARG A 155 -5.09 6.19 16.67
N ILE A 156 -4.51 7.37 16.91
CA ILE A 156 -4.79 8.59 16.15
C ILE A 156 -3.74 8.77 15.06
N TYR A 157 -4.20 9.12 13.87
CA TYR A 157 -3.41 9.43 12.69
C TYR A 157 -3.76 10.83 12.18
N TRP A 158 -2.79 11.46 11.53
CA TRP A 158 -2.95 12.73 10.83
C TRP A 158 -2.10 12.68 9.56
N ARG A 159 -2.50 13.43 8.54
CA ARG A 159 -1.68 13.59 7.33
C ARG A 159 -0.59 14.61 7.65
N ALA A 160 0.65 14.17 7.81
CA ALA A 160 1.76 15.11 7.86
C ALA A 160 1.83 15.80 6.48
N MET A 161 1.46 17.08 6.42
CA MET A 161 1.82 17.91 5.28
C MET A 161 3.34 18.08 5.33
N ALA A 162 4.01 17.80 4.21
CA ALA A 162 5.39 18.23 4.04
C ALA A 162 5.38 19.77 4.13
N ASN A 163 6.09 20.30 5.13
CA ASN A 163 6.43 21.71 5.18
C ASN A 163 7.83 21.89 4.58
#